data_AF-A0A2V5T7G1-F1
#
_entry.id   AF-A0A2V5T7G1-F1
#
_cell.length_a   1.000
_cell.length_b   1.000
_cell.length_c   1.000
_cell.angle_alpha   90.00
_cell.angle_beta   90.00
_cell.angle_gamma   90.00
#
_symmetry.space_group_name_H-M   'P 1'
#
loop_
_entity.id
_entity.type
_entity.pdbx_description
1 polymer ?
#
loop_
_entity_poly.entity_id
_entity_poly.type
_entity_poly.pdbx_seq_one_letter_code
_entity_poly.pdbx_strand_id
1 'polypeptide(L)'
;MLCLVFDSIIPLVFTFTIGQCLPAQAPNAEKPKQFIYVLRLVPRLYSDSNWTKEDETVLERHFARFQEATKSGQLILAGRTKEPGDKTFGIAIFEAPDETAARAFMQADPAVAGGLMTAELHPFAVALERKNP
;
A
#
# COMPACT_ATOMS: atom_id res chain seq x y z
N MET A 1 -50.38 70.40 -27.06
CA MET A 1 -49.68 69.74 -25.94
C MET A 1 -49.82 68.25 -26.13
N LEU A 2 -48.72 67.62 -26.51
CA LEU A 2 -48.59 66.22 -26.91
C LEU A 2 -48.75 65.30 -25.68
N CYS A 3 -49.52 64.23 -25.77
CA CYS A 3 -49.27 62.98 -25.06
C CYS A 3 -50.18 61.88 -25.61
N LEU A 4 -49.62 61.01 -26.44
CA LEU A 4 -50.23 59.79 -26.96
C LEU A 4 -49.34 58.60 -26.56
N VAL A 5 -49.93 57.73 -25.73
CA VAL A 5 -49.92 56.26 -25.71
C VAL A 5 -48.61 55.42 -25.78
N PHE A 6 -48.59 54.39 -24.91
CA PHE A 6 -48.41 52.95 -25.20
C PHE A 6 -47.51 52.15 -24.25
N ASP A 7 -48.06 50.99 -23.90
CA ASP A 7 -47.55 49.83 -23.17
C ASP A 7 -46.15 49.35 -23.57
N SER A 8 -45.38 48.85 -22.59
CA SER A 8 -44.51 47.68 -22.80
C SER A 8 -44.01 47.06 -21.49
N ILE A 9 -44.72 45.99 -21.10
CA ILE A 9 -44.24 44.67 -20.68
C ILE A 9 -42.75 44.59 -20.30
N ILE A 10 -42.54 44.29 -19.02
CA ILE A 10 -41.27 43.98 -18.35
C ILE A 10 -40.77 42.60 -18.81
N PRO A 11 -39.56 42.46 -19.38
CA PRO A 11 -38.91 41.16 -19.45
C PRO A 11 -38.23 40.88 -18.10
N LEU A 12 -38.82 39.96 -17.35
CA LEU A 12 -38.22 39.27 -16.21
C LEU A 12 -36.97 38.53 -16.70
N VAL A 13 -35.81 39.16 -16.58
CA VAL A 13 -34.53 38.50 -16.84
C VAL A 13 -34.24 37.58 -15.66
N PHE A 14 -34.57 36.30 -15.81
CA PHE A 14 -34.02 35.24 -14.97
C PHE A 14 -32.52 35.16 -15.26
N THR A 15 -31.72 35.96 -14.54
CA THR A 15 -30.28 35.73 -14.48
C THR A 15 -30.07 34.43 -13.74
N PHE A 16 -30.01 33.33 -14.49
CA PHE A 16 -29.51 32.06 -14.01
C PHE A 16 -28.05 32.29 -13.65
N THR A 17 -27.77 32.64 -12.39
CA THR A 17 -26.42 32.59 -11.85
C THR A 17 -26.01 31.13 -11.91
N ILE A 18 -25.22 30.78 -12.93
CA ILE A 18 -24.48 29.52 -12.97
C ILE A 18 -23.52 29.59 -11.79
N GLY A 19 -23.95 29.07 -10.64
CA GLY A 19 -23.07 28.75 -9.54
C GLY A 19 -22.11 27.70 -10.07
N GLN A 20 -20.93 28.13 -10.49
CA GLN A 20 -19.86 27.22 -10.86
C GLN A 20 -19.50 26.46 -9.59
N CYS A 21 -19.96 25.20 -9.52
CA CYS A 21 -19.44 24.25 -8.57
C CYS A 21 -17.96 24.09 -8.94
N LEU A 22 -17.07 24.72 -8.16
CA LEU A 22 -15.63 24.50 -8.29
C LEU A 22 -15.40 23.00 -8.17
N PRO A 23 -14.78 22.33 -9.15
CA PRO A 23 -14.41 20.94 -8.98
C PRO A 23 -13.50 20.87 -7.74
N ALA A 24 -13.91 20.07 -6.75
CA ALA A 24 -13.04 19.71 -5.65
C ALA A 24 -11.77 19.13 -6.27
N GLN A 25 -10.66 19.85 -6.15
CA GLN A 25 -9.36 19.33 -6.54
C GLN A 25 -9.14 18.08 -5.71
N ALA A 26 -9.18 16.92 -6.37
CA ALA A 26 -8.78 15.68 -5.75
C ALA A 26 -7.39 15.93 -5.14
N PRO A 27 -7.19 15.66 -3.84
CA PRO A 27 -5.90 15.85 -3.21
C PRO A 27 -4.86 15.13 -4.06
N ASN A 28 -3.82 15.88 -4.45
CA ASN A 28 -2.73 15.39 -5.26
C ASN A 28 -2.22 14.12 -4.60
N ALA A 29 -2.45 12.96 -5.22
CA ALA A 29 -2.12 11.68 -4.62
C ALA A 29 -0.61 11.66 -4.38
N GLU A 30 -0.21 11.77 -3.11
CA GLU A 30 1.20 11.75 -2.73
C GLU A 30 1.80 10.44 -3.24
N LYS A 31 2.97 10.51 -3.88
CA LYS A 31 3.62 9.31 -4.40
C LYS A 31 3.82 8.32 -3.24
N PRO A 32 3.53 7.02 -3.45
CA PRO A 32 3.71 6.04 -2.39
C PRO A 32 5.16 6.01 -1.92
N LYS A 33 5.33 5.84 -0.60
CA LYS A 33 6.63 5.78 0.06
C LYS A 33 7.11 4.33 0.07
N GLN A 34 8.41 4.12 -0.04
CA GLN A 34 9.01 2.80 -0.02
C GLN A 34 9.43 2.41 1.39
N PHE A 35 9.26 1.14 1.70
CA PHE A 35 9.62 0.54 2.97
C PHE A 35 10.27 -0.82 2.74
N ILE A 36 11.10 -1.21 3.69
CA ILE A 36 11.66 -2.55 3.78
C ILE A 36 11.33 -3.12 5.15
N TYR A 37 11.02 -4.41 5.23
CA TYR A 37 11.11 -5.12 6.49
C TYR A 37 11.96 -6.37 6.40
N VAL A 38 12.69 -6.64 7.48
CA VAL A 38 13.53 -7.82 7.64
C VAL A 38 12.78 -8.85 8.48
N LEU A 39 12.60 -10.05 7.93
CA LEU A 39 11.95 -11.18 8.57
C LEU A 39 13.01 -12.11 9.17
N ARG A 40 12.86 -12.47 10.44
CA ARG A 40 13.73 -13.46 11.10
C ARG A 40 12.91 -14.57 11.72
N LEU A 41 13.29 -15.80 11.44
CA LEU A 41 12.64 -16.98 11.99
C LEU A 41 12.77 -17.00 13.51
N VAL A 42 11.74 -17.47 14.22
CA VAL A 42 11.83 -17.65 15.67
C VAL A 42 12.70 -18.85 16.05
N PRO A 43 13.36 -18.84 17.22
CA PRO A 43 14.28 -19.92 17.61
C PRO A 43 13.70 -21.34 17.57
N ARG A 44 12.40 -21.51 17.87
CA ARG A 44 11.75 -22.83 17.85
C ARG A 44 11.82 -23.48 16.46
N LEU A 45 11.93 -22.70 15.39
CA LEU A 45 11.85 -23.18 14.01
C LEU A 45 13.21 -23.27 13.31
N TYR A 46 14.34 -23.04 14.01
CA TYR A 46 15.67 -23.15 13.42
C TYR A 46 16.03 -24.57 12.96
N SER A 47 15.38 -25.58 13.54
CA SER A 47 15.54 -26.97 13.13
C SER A 47 14.33 -27.41 12.31
N ASP A 48 14.60 -28.02 11.15
CA ASP A 48 13.56 -28.53 10.24
C ASP A 48 12.63 -29.54 10.92
N SER A 49 13.11 -30.32 11.90
CA SER A 49 12.29 -31.29 12.63
C SER A 49 11.22 -30.66 13.52
N ASN A 50 11.30 -29.36 13.78
CA ASN A 50 10.35 -28.65 14.64
C ASN A 50 9.20 -28.01 13.85
N TRP A 51 9.23 -28.09 12.52
CA TRP A 51 8.16 -27.58 11.67
C TRP A 51 6.94 -28.49 11.77
N THR A 52 5.77 -27.87 11.91
CA THR A 52 4.48 -28.54 11.94
C THR A 52 3.72 -28.29 10.65
N LYS A 53 2.69 -29.10 10.38
CA LYS A 53 1.81 -28.91 9.22
C LYS A 53 1.08 -27.56 9.28
N GLU A 54 0.76 -27.11 10.49
CA GLU A 54 0.16 -25.80 10.75
C GLU A 54 1.14 -24.67 10.38
N ASP A 55 2.43 -24.81 10.72
CA ASP A 55 3.47 -23.85 10.35
C ASP A 55 3.64 -23.78 8.82
N GLU A 56 3.67 -24.92 8.15
CA GLU A 56 3.72 -25.00 6.68
C GLU A 56 2.54 -24.28 6.04
N THR A 57 1.33 -24.51 6.56
CA THR A 57 0.10 -23.84 6.08
C THR A 57 0.15 -22.31 6.28
N VAL A 58 0.77 -21.83 7.38
CA VAL A 58 1.00 -20.39 7.58
C VAL A 58 2.00 -19.86 6.55
N LEU A 59 3.08 -20.58 6.30
CA LEU A 59 4.11 -20.18 5.33
C LEU A 59 3.57 -20.14 3.90
N GLU A 60 2.69 -21.06 3.52
CA GLU A 60 1.99 -21.04 2.23
C GLU A 60 1.14 -19.78 2.07
N ARG A 61 0.38 -19.40 3.10
CA ARG A 61 -0.42 -18.16 3.10
C ARG A 61 0.45 -16.91 3.03
N HIS A 62 1.58 -16.90 3.73
CA HIS A 62 2.58 -15.84 3.62
C HIS A 62 3.05 -15.68 2.17
N PHE A 63 3.42 -16.78 1.51
CA PHE A 63 3.88 -16.75 0.13
C PHE A 63 2.76 -16.33 -0.85
N ALA A 64 1.54 -16.83 -0.67
CA ALA A 64 0.39 -16.44 -1.49
C ALA A 64 0.07 -14.94 -1.38
N ARG A 65 0.16 -14.38 -0.17
CA ARG A 65 -0.01 -12.93 0.05
C ARG A 65 1.04 -12.12 -0.71
N PHE A 66 2.30 -12.54 -0.69
CA PHE A 66 3.36 -11.85 -1.44
C PHE A 66 3.15 -11.93 -2.95
N GLN A 67 2.71 -13.07 -3.48
CA GLN A 67 2.33 -13.17 -4.89
C GLN A 67 1.24 -12.14 -5.25
N GLU A 68 0.21 -12.01 -4.43
CA GLU A 68 -0.86 -11.05 -4.66
C GLU A 68 -0.39 -9.59 -4.54
N ALA A 69 0.39 -9.29 -3.50
CA ALA A 69 0.96 -7.96 -3.30
C ALA A 69 1.86 -7.55 -4.47
N THR A 70 2.62 -8.49 -5.05
CA THR A 70 3.43 -8.23 -6.26
C THR A 70 2.56 -8.01 -7.49
N LYS A 71 1.48 -8.79 -7.69
CA LYS A 71 0.53 -8.57 -8.81
C LYS A 71 -0.13 -7.20 -8.74
N SER A 72 -0.48 -6.75 -7.53
CA SER A 72 -1.08 -5.43 -7.30
C SER A 72 -0.10 -4.26 -7.41
N GLY A 73 1.21 -4.53 -7.49
CA GLY A 73 2.26 -3.52 -7.48
C GLY A 73 2.67 -3.03 -6.09
N GLN A 74 1.99 -3.46 -5.02
CA GLN A 74 2.33 -3.06 -3.65
C GLN A 74 3.70 -3.61 -3.21
N LEU A 75 4.03 -4.87 -3.52
CA LEU A 75 5.30 -5.51 -3.18
C LEU A 75 6.26 -5.49 -4.38
N ILE A 76 7.36 -4.74 -4.25
CA ILE A 76 8.39 -4.60 -5.28
C ILE A 76 9.26 -5.86 -5.37
N LEU A 77 9.72 -6.35 -4.21
CA LEU A 77 10.61 -7.50 -4.12
C LEU A 77 10.45 -8.21 -2.79
N ALA A 78 10.47 -9.55 -2.80
CA ALA A 78 10.70 -10.34 -1.61
C ALA A 78 11.71 -11.46 -1.89
N GLY A 79 12.49 -11.82 -0.88
CA GLY A 79 13.48 -12.89 -0.97
C GLY A 79 14.01 -13.29 0.39
N ARG A 80 14.67 -14.43 0.46
CA ARG A 80 15.37 -14.90 1.66
C ARG A 80 16.79 -15.32 1.36
N THR A 81 17.65 -15.25 2.36
CA THR A 81 18.98 -15.87 2.33
C THR A 81 18.88 -17.38 2.15
N LYS A 82 19.95 -18.00 1.64
CA LYS A 82 20.04 -19.46 1.47
C LYS A 82 20.63 -20.18 2.68
N GLU A 83 21.06 -19.43 3.69
CA GLU A 83 21.59 -20.00 4.93
C GLU A 83 20.47 -20.63 5.76
N PRO A 84 20.76 -21.71 6.52
CA PRO A 84 19.77 -22.39 7.35
C PRO A 84 19.61 -21.71 8.71
N GLY A 85 18.53 -22.08 9.41
CA GLY A 85 18.35 -21.82 10.83
C GLY A 85 18.42 -20.34 11.24
N ASP A 86 19.20 -20.06 12.26
CA ASP A 86 19.36 -18.73 12.88
C ASP A 86 20.01 -17.67 12.00
N LYS A 87 20.77 -18.11 11.00
CA LYS A 87 21.41 -17.22 10.01
C LYS A 87 20.44 -16.79 8.91
N THR A 88 19.32 -17.48 8.76
CA THR A 88 18.36 -17.18 7.71
C THR A 88 17.58 -15.90 8.02
N PHE A 89 17.41 -15.05 7.01
CA PHE A 89 16.47 -13.94 7.08
C PHE A 89 15.82 -13.68 5.71
N GLY A 90 14.59 -13.18 5.76
CA GLY A 90 13.85 -12.68 4.63
C GLY A 90 13.91 -11.16 4.56
N ILE A 91 13.68 -10.61 3.38
CA ILE A 91 13.39 -9.19 3.18
C ILE A 91 12.16 -9.05 2.28
N ALA A 92 11.40 -7.99 2.50
CA ALA A 92 10.32 -7.54 1.64
C ALA A 92 10.42 -6.02 1.45
N ILE A 93 10.52 -5.57 0.21
CA ILE A 93 10.56 -4.17 -0.21
C ILE A 93 9.23 -3.85 -0.89
N PHE A 94 8.52 -2.84 -0.39
CA PHE A 94 7.14 -2.58 -0.76
C PHE A 94 6.79 -1.09 -0.64
N GLU A 95 5.63 -0.73 -1.16
CA GLU A 95 5.09 0.62 -1.17
C GLU A 95 3.89 0.77 -0.23
N ALA A 96 3.83 1.90 0.46
CA ALA A 96 2.71 2.29 1.34
C ALA A 96 2.58 3.83 1.41
N PRO A 97 1.39 4.36 1.73
CA PRO A 97 1.20 5.82 1.81
C PRO A 97 1.99 6.46 2.97
N ASP A 98 2.16 5.73 4.08
CA ASP A 98 2.86 6.19 5.28
C ASP A 98 3.37 5.00 6.12
N GLU A 99 4.10 5.31 7.21
CA GLU A 99 4.66 4.30 8.11
C GLU A 99 3.57 3.50 8.84
N THR A 100 2.42 4.10 9.14
CA THR A 100 1.31 3.42 9.82
C THR A 100 0.75 2.32 8.92
N ALA A 101 0.48 2.62 7.65
CA ALA A 101 0.06 1.66 6.66
C ALA A 101 1.15 0.60 6.38
N ALA A 102 2.41 1.00 6.33
CA ALA A 102 3.54 0.08 6.16
C ALA A 102 3.63 -0.92 7.33
N ARG A 103 3.48 -0.44 8.56
CA ARG A 103 3.44 -1.26 9.77
C ARG A 103 2.24 -2.20 9.78
N ALA A 104 1.07 -1.72 9.38
CA ALA A 104 -0.11 -2.57 9.24
C ALA A 104 0.09 -3.68 8.19
N PHE A 105 0.71 -3.36 7.05
CA PHE A 105 1.05 -4.36 6.04
C PHE A 105 1.98 -5.44 6.60
N MET A 106 3.08 -5.05 7.23
CA MET A 106 4.04 -5.98 7.85
C MET A 106 3.40 -6.84 8.95
N GLN A 107 2.63 -6.25 9.86
CA GLN A 107 2.04 -6.99 10.98
C GLN A 107 0.95 -7.97 10.54
N ALA A 108 0.26 -7.68 9.42
CA ALA A 108 -0.73 -8.58 8.87
C ALA A 108 -0.11 -9.75 8.07
N ASP A 109 1.20 -9.74 7.81
CA ASP A 109 1.89 -10.86 7.17
C ASP A 109 1.62 -12.17 7.95
N PRO A 110 1.08 -13.22 7.31
CA PRO A 110 0.77 -14.48 8.00
C PRO A 110 1.93 -15.07 8.79
N ALA A 111 3.18 -14.94 8.31
CA ALA A 111 4.34 -15.44 9.03
C ALA A 111 4.63 -14.63 10.31
N VAL A 112 4.29 -13.34 10.31
CA VAL A 112 4.44 -12.44 11.46
C VAL A 112 3.26 -12.62 12.43
N ALA A 113 2.03 -12.49 11.93
CA ALA A 113 0.80 -12.66 12.73
C ALA A 113 0.68 -14.07 13.33
N GLY A 114 1.17 -15.08 12.62
CA GLY A 114 1.23 -16.48 13.09
C GLY A 114 2.40 -16.79 14.02
N GLY A 115 3.30 -15.83 14.29
CA GLY A 115 4.42 -16.00 15.22
C GLY A 115 5.52 -16.94 14.73
N LEU A 116 5.60 -17.20 13.42
CA LEU A 116 6.71 -17.96 12.82
C LEU A 116 7.94 -17.07 12.63
N MET A 117 7.72 -15.79 12.36
CA MET A 117 8.78 -14.82 12.10
C MET A 117 8.56 -13.55 12.93
N THR A 118 9.65 -12.97 13.38
CA THR A 118 9.68 -11.57 13.81
C THR A 118 9.96 -10.69 12.60
N ALA A 119 9.53 -9.43 12.65
CA ALA A 119 9.76 -8.48 11.58
C ALA A 119 10.16 -7.09 12.11
N GLU A 120 11.14 -6.46 11.47
CA GLU A 120 11.59 -5.10 11.75
C GLU A 120 11.39 -4.22 10.52
N LEU A 121 10.63 -3.14 10.66
CA LEU A 121 10.26 -2.22 9.58
C LEU A 121 11.19 -1.01 9.54
N HIS A 122 11.58 -0.61 8.33
CA HIS A 122 12.36 0.60 8.09
C HIS A 122 11.81 1.39 6.89
N PRO A 123 11.81 2.73 6.94
CA PRO A 123 11.74 3.56 5.75
C PRO A 123 12.88 3.19 4.79
N PHE A 124 12.59 3.12 3.50
CA PHE A 124 13.56 2.69 2.50
C PHE A 124 13.44 3.54 1.24
N ALA A 125 14.53 3.64 0.49
CA ALA A 125 14.52 4.26 -0.83
C ALA A 125 15.50 3.51 -1.73
N VAL A 126 15.01 3.02 -2.86
CA VAL A 126 15.88 2.46 -3.89
C VAL A 126 16.70 3.58 -4.52
N ALA A 127 17.99 3.63 -4.22
CA ALA A 127 18.90 4.63 -4.81
C ALA A 127 19.37 4.24 -6.22
N LEU A 128 19.56 2.93 -6.46
CA LEU A 128 20.02 2.37 -7.72
C LEU A 128 19.37 0.99 -7.92
N GLU A 129 18.86 0.73 -9.11
CA GLU A 129 18.38 -0.58 -9.54
C GLU A 129 18.84 -0.85 -10.98
N ARG A 130 19.10 -2.12 -11.30
CA ARG A 130 19.25 -2.52 -12.71
C ARG A 130 17.88 -2.47 -13.37
N LYS A 131 17.84 -2.18 -14.67
CA LYS A 131 16.61 -2.41 -15.44
C LYS A 131 16.18 -3.86 -15.28
N ASN A 132 14.91 -4.09 -14.96
CA ASN A 132 14.34 -5.43 -14.91
C ASN A 132 14.37 -5.99 -16.35
N PRO A 133 15.18 -7.03 -16.66
CA PRO A 133 15.30 -7.57 -18.01
C PRO A 133 14.02 -8.24 -18.49
#